data_AF-A0A7C5BZP2-F1
#
_entry.id   AF-A0A7C5BZP2-F1
#
_cell.length_a   1.000
_cell.length_b   1.000
_cell.length_c   1.000
_cell.angle_alpha   90.00
_cell.angle_beta   90.00
_cell.angle_gamma   90.00
#
_symmetry.space_group_name_H-M   'P 1'
#
loop_
_entity.id
_entity.type
_entity.pdbx_description
1 polymer ?
#
loop_
_entity_poly.entity_id
_entity_poly.type
_entity_poly.pdbx_seq_one_letter_code
_entity_poly.pdbx_strand_id
1 'polypeptide(L)' 'MREVLTLVLGGGRGTRLYPLTKFRSKPAVPVAGKDRLVEIPLSN' A
#
# COMPACT_ATOMS: atom_id res chain seq x y z
N MET A 1 10.48 -10.52 -18.90
CA MET A 1 9.01 -10.41 -18.80
C MET A 1 8.53 -9.64 -20.02
N ARG A 2 7.87 -10.28 -20.96
CA ARG A 2 7.23 -9.56 -22.07
C ARG A 2 5.74 -9.80 -21.90
N GLU A 3 5.07 -8.74 -21.44
CA GLU A 3 3.61 -8.57 -21.29
C GLU A 3 2.94 -9.32 -20.13
N VAL A 4 3.30 -8.94 -18.89
CA VAL A 4 2.50 -9.28 -17.70
C VAL A 4 1.92 -7.99 -17.12
N LEU A 5 0.59 -7.93 -17.00
CA LEU A 5 -0.11 -6.85 -16.31
C LEU A 5 -0.21 -7.20 -14.82
N THR A 6 0.28 -6.30 -13.96
CA THR A 6 0.13 -6.42 -12.51
C THR A 6 -0.99 -5.50 -12.02
N LEU A 7 -1.95 -6.07 -11.29
CA LEU A 7 -3.03 -5.32 -10.63
C LEU A 7 -2.88 -5.44 -9.11
N VAL A 8 -2.61 -4.31 -8.44
CA VAL A 8 -2.48 -4.25 -6.97
C VAL A 8 -3.77 -3.69 -6.37
N LEU A 9 -4.47 -4.52 -5.59
CA LEU A 9 -5.63 -4.08 -4.82
C LEU A 9 -5.16 -3.47 -3.50
N GLY A 10 -5.13 -2.13 -3.44
CA GLY A 10 -4.68 -1.35 -2.28
C GLY A 10 -5.48 -1.54 -0.97
N GLY A 11 -6.49 -2.41 -0.96
CA GLY A 11 -7.26 -2.76 0.23
C GLY A 11 -8.42 -1.81 0.54
N GLY A 12 -9.26 -2.21 1.49
CA GLY A 12 -10.45 -1.47 1.92
C GLY A 12 -10.15 -0.36 2.94
N ARG A 13 -11.15 0.01 3.75
CA ARG A 13 -11.12 1.13 4.73
C ARG A 13 -9.94 1.17 5.72
N GLY A 14 -9.15 0.10 5.85
CA GLY A 14 -7.95 0.12 6.67
C GLY A 14 -8.23 0.28 8.17
N THR A 15 -9.37 -0.22 8.67
CA THR A 15 -9.84 -0.04 10.05
C THR A 15 -8.86 -0.58 11.10
N ARG A 16 -8.16 -1.67 10.80
CA ARG A 16 -7.14 -2.26 11.69
C ARG A 16 -5.88 -1.41 11.85
N LEU A 17 -5.61 -0.51 10.90
CA LEU A 17 -4.47 0.41 10.95
C LEU A 17 -4.88 1.81 11.42
N TYR A 18 -6.11 1.99 11.91
CA TYR A 18 -6.45 3.24 12.59
C TYR A 18 -5.52 3.44 13.80
N PRO A 19 -4.98 4.65 14.06
CA PRO A 19 -5.31 5.93 13.44
C PRO A 19 -4.51 6.28 12.18
N LEU A 20 -3.57 5.45 11.75
CA LEU A 20 -2.70 5.72 10.60
C LEU A 20 -3.47 5.89 9.29
N THR A 21 -4.67 5.30 9.19
CA THR A 21 -5.58 5.40 8.04
C THR A 21 -6.67 6.47 8.18
N LYS A 22 -6.63 7.32 9.21
CA LYS A 22 -7.66 8.34 9.46
C LYS A 22 -7.80 9.35 8.30
N PHE A 23 -6.67 9.75 7.73
CA PHE A 23 -6.60 10.76 6.66
C PHE A 23 -5.97 10.22 5.37
N ARG A 24 -5.69 8.92 5.30
CA ARG A 24 -5.01 8.29 4.15
C ARG A 24 -5.48 6.87 3.94
N SER A 25 -5.42 6.40 2.71
CA SER A 25 -5.70 5.01 2.37
C SER A 25 -4.63 4.06 2.95
N LYS A 26 -5.00 2.80 3.16
CA LYS A 26 -4.08 1.75 3.65
C LYS A 26 -2.74 1.68 2.86
N PRO A 27 -2.70 1.78 1.53
CA PRO A 27 -1.44 1.73 0.77
C PRO A 27 -0.50 2.89 1.06
N ALA A 28 -1.05 4.06 1.43
CA ALA A 28 -0.28 5.27 1.70
C ALA A 28 0.28 5.35 3.12
N VAL A 29 0.07 4.30 3.95
CA VAL A 29 0.64 4.23 5.29
C VAL A 29 2.17 4.13 5.19
N PRO A 30 2.92 5.03 5.86
CA PRO A 30 4.38 4.98 5.85
C PRO A 30 4.92 3.73 6.55
N VAL A 31 5.99 3.17 6.00
CA VAL A 31 6.75 2.04 6.57
C VAL A 31 8.24 2.28 6.36
N ALA A 32 9.08 1.66 7.20
CA ALA A 32 10.54 1.71 7.09
C ALA A 32 11.12 3.15 6.99
N GLY A 33 10.43 4.16 7.54
CA GLY A 33 10.87 5.55 7.60
C GLY A 33 10.72 6.36 6.30
N LYS A 34 10.91 5.75 5.13
CA LYS A 34 10.84 6.44 3.83
C LYS A 34 9.78 5.88 2.88
N ASP A 35 9.45 4.61 3.01
CA ASP A 35 8.59 3.91 2.05
C ASP A 35 7.12 3.94 2.48
N ARG A 36 6.25 3.47 1.58
CA ARG A 36 4.83 3.25 1.85
C ARG A 36 4.48 1.79 1.64
N LEU A 37 3.41 1.32 2.27
CA LEU A 37 2.96 -0.08 2.14
C LEU A 37 2.80 -0.54 0.69
N VAL A 38 2.44 0.36 -0.23
CA VAL A 38 2.29 0.07 -1.65
C VAL A 38 3.62 -0.24 -2.36
N GLU A 39 4.76 0.23 -1.84
CA GLU A 39 6.06 0.04 -2.48
C GLU A 39 6.52 -1.42 -2.45
N ILE A 40 6.06 -2.19 -1.46
CA ILE A 40 6.40 -3.61 -1.31
C ILE A 40 5.93 -4.42 -2.53
N PRO A 41 4.62 -4.47 -2.88
CA PRO A 41 4.17 -5.23 -4.05
C PRO A 41 4.59 -4.60 -5.40
N LEU A 42 4.97 -3.31 -5.43
CA LEU A 42 5.47 -2.67 -6.65
C LEU A 42 6.95 -2.99 -6.94
N SER A 43 7.71 -3.36 -5.91
CA SER A 43 9.15 -3.67 -6.04
C SER A 43 9.46 -5.15 -6.25
N ASN A 44 8.45 -6.03 -6.10
CA ASN A 44 8.54 -7.47 -6.37
C ASN A 44 8.59 -7.77 -7.87
#